data_AF-A0A6L3N5C8-F1
#
_entry.id   AF-A0A6L3N5C8-F1
#
_cell.length_a   1.000
_cell.length_b   1.000
_cell.length_c   1.000
_cell.angle_alpha   90.00
_cell.angle_beta   90.00
_cell.angle_gamma   90.00
#
_symmetry.space_group_name_H-M   'P 1'
#
loop_
_entity.id
_entity.type
_entity.pdbx_description
1 polymer ?
#
loop_
_entity_poly.entity_id
_entity_poly.type
_entity_poly.pdbx_seq_one_letter_code
_entity_poly.pdbx_strand_id
1 'polypeptide(L)'
;MKSTFPSLLTGLLIAALLPAASCAEPVLMSAGATAGAARPATQPADLATLLSNGLALRVAVDNNHAASAGVPCADLGADGAACATGRLILQNRGHQTITDGGWKLYLHSIRRLLRIDRPGFALRRLTGDLYELTPQPGSMRLAPGERIELPFVAEYWLLRYSDVIPRPYVVVDGAPPAVLRYNDTDDELRYVESLPADAQNNSTGNAPPVAARPDASRALPSVKREQPLPGTLELRGVE
;
A
#
# COMPACT_ATOMS: atom_id res chain seq x y z
N MET A 1 -54.64 -22.67 -8.06
CA MET A 1 -56.11 -22.47 -8.08
C MET A 1 -56.33 -20.96 -8.06
N LYS A 2 -56.52 -20.25 -9.18
CA LYS A 2 -57.72 -20.15 -10.05
C LYS A 2 -59.04 -19.97 -9.27
N SER A 3 -59.48 -18.71 -9.12
CA SER A 3 -60.80 -18.19 -9.54
C SER A 3 -60.76 -16.66 -9.39
N THR A 4 -61.06 -15.78 -10.34
CA THR A 4 -62.19 -15.53 -11.28
C THR A 4 -63.47 -14.97 -10.66
N PHE A 5 -63.64 -13.64 -10.84
CA PHE A 5 -64.84 -12.87 -11.25
C PHE A 5 -66.10 -12.86 -10.34
N PRO A 6 -67.15 -12.01 -10.57
CA PRO A 6 -67.31 -10.86 -11.50
C PRO A 6 -68.05 -9.60 -10.94
N SER A 7 -67.98 -8.52 -11.75
CA SER A 7 -69.04 -7.59 -12.24
C SER A 7 -70.08 -6.97 -11.28
N LEU A 8 -70.33 -5.66 -11.42
CA LEU A 8 -71.66 -5.10 -11.74
C LEU A 8 -71.60 -3.61 -12.10
N LEU A 9 -72.41 -3.24 -13.11
CA LEU A 9 -72.66 -1.91 -13.65
C LEU A 9 -73.42 -1.01 -12.67
N THR A 10 -73.17 0.31 -12.69
CA THR A 10 -74.25 1.33 -12.72
C THR A 10 -73.69 2.67 -13.20
N GLY A 11 -74.35 3.32 -14.16
CA GLY A 11 -74.02 4.67 -14.61
C GLY A 11 -74.91 5.74 -13.97
N LEU A 12 -74.52 7.02 -14.09
CA LEU A 12 -75.39 8.12 -14.51
C LEU A 12 -74.58 9.41 -14.74
N LEU A 13 -75.04 10.20 -15.72
CA LEU A 13 -74.57 11.52 -16.14
C LEU A 13 -74.59 12.57 -15.01
N ILE A 14 -73.80 13.65 -15.15
CA ILE A 14 -74.25 15.05 -15.00
C ILE A 14 -73.23 16.04 -15.62
N ALA A 15 -73.79 16.90 -16.48
CA ALA A 15 -73.53 18.30 -16.82
C ALA A 15 -72.11 18.86 -17.06
N ALA A 16 -72.01 19.47 -18.25
CA ALA A 16 -71.00 20.41 -18.70
C ALA A 16 -71.04 21.74 -17.94
N LEU A 17 -69.86 22.36 -17.74
CA LEU A 17 -69.66 23.80 -17.62
C LEU A 17 -68.25 24.13 -18.17
N LEU A 18 -68.21 24.90 -19.27
CA LEU A 18 -67.03 25.65 -19.73
C LEU A 18 -66.78 26.83 -18.78
N PRO A 19 -65.53 27.30 -18.62
CA PRO A 19 -65.19 28.52 -19.37
C PRO A 19 -63.75 28.64 -19.87
N ALA A 20 -63.67 29.34 -21.00
CA ALA A 20 -62.75 30.42 -21.37
C ALA A 20 -61.22 30.20 -21.32
N ALA A 21 -60.65 30.39 -22.51
CA ALA A 21 -59.25 30.61 -22.83
C ALA A 21 -58.55 31.65 -21.96
N SER A 22 -57.29 31.35 -21.61
CA SER A 22 -56.26 32.35 -21.42
C SER A 22 -54.98 31.83 -22.10
N CYS A 23 -54.56 32.50 -23.17
CA CYS A 23 -53.32 32.22 -23.86
C CYS A 23 -52.16 32.78 -23.02
N ALA A 24 -51.38 31.90 -22.40
CA ALA A 24 -50.07 32.24 -21.85
C ALA A 24 -48.98 31.77 -22.84
N GLU A 25 -48.04 32.66 -23.13
CA GLU A 25 -46.92 32.46 -24.05
C GLU A 25 -45.99 31.31 -23.60
N PRO A 26 -45.38 30.55 -24.53
CA PRO A 26 -44.39 29.56 -24.17
C PRO A 26 -43.05 30.25 -23.86
N VAL A 27 -42.66 30.24 -22.57
CA VAL A 27 -41.29 30.54 -22.16
C VAL A 27 -40.39 29.45 -22.74
N LEU A 28 -39.49 29.83 -23.66
CA LEU A 28 -38.36 29.01 -24.08
C LEU A 28 -37.47 28.74 -22.84
N MET A 29 -37.67 27.59 -22.18
CA MET A 29 -36.66 27.05 -21.29
C MET A 29 -35.50 26.53 -22.15
N SER A 30 -34.43 27.31 -22.24
CA SER A 30 -33.14 26.78 -22.68
C SER A 30 -32.72 25.70 -21.67
N ALA A 31 -32.84 24.43 -22.08
CA ALA A 31 -32.20 23.33 -21.39
C ALA A 31 -30.69 23.49 -21.56
N GLY A 32 -30.07 24.27 -20.68
CA GLY A 32 -28.63 24.27 -20.51
C GLY A 32 -28.23 22.91 -19.95
N ALA A 33 -27.84 22.00 -20.83
CA ALA A 33 -27.14 20.79 -20.44
C ALA A 33 -25.84 21.22 -19.77
N THR A 34 -25.83 21.21 -18.43
CA THR A 34 -24.59 21.25 -17.66
C THR A 34 -23.88 19.93 -17.94
N ALA A 35 -23.03 19.92 -18.97
CA ALA A 35 -22.02 18.90 -19.14
C ALA A 35 -21.25 18.83 -17.82
N GLY A 36 -21.45 17.75 -17.07
CA GLY A 36 -20.64 17.47 -15.90
C GLY A 36 -19.20 17.48 -16.34
N ALA A 37 -18.45 18.50 -15.92
CA ALA A 37 -17.03 18.62 -16.22
C ALA A 37 -16.36 17.33 -15.72
N ALA A 38 -15.98 16.47 -16.66
CA ALA A 38 -15.10 15.35 -16.36
C ALA A 38 -13.86 15.96 -15.70
N ARG A 39 -13.56 15.55 -14.46
CA ARG A 39 -12.32 15.96 -13.80
C ARG A 39 -11.17 15.65 -14.78
N PRO A 40 -10.26 16.61 -15.04
CA PRO A 40 -9.10 16.31 -15.87
C PRO A 40 -8.39 15.10 -15.25
N ALA A 41 -8.15 14.07 -16.06
CA ALA A 41 -7.39 12.91 -15.63
C ALA A 41 -6.02 13.41 -15.16
N THR A 42 -5.66 13.14 -13.91
CA THR A 42 -4.32 13.42 -13.39
C THR A 42 -3.31 12.69 -14.26
N GLN A 43 -2.31 13.40 -14.78
CA GLN A 43 -1.26 12.74 -15.56
C GLN A 43 -0.52 11.73 -14.67
N PRO A 44 -0.14 10.55 -15.19
CA PRO A 44 0.58 9.54 -14.41
C PRO A 44 1.79 10.09 -13.64
N ALA A 45 2.58 10.96 -14.28
CA ALA A 45 3.75 11.58 -13.67
C ALA A 45 3.40 12.52 -12.51
N ASP A 46 2.29 13.24 -12.60
CA ASP A 46 1.81 14.12 -11.53
C ASP A 46 1.35 13.31 -10.32
N LEU A 47 0.66 12.18 -10.56
CA LEU A 47 0.25 11.27 -9.50
C LEU A 47 1.46 10.63 -8.81
N ALA A 48 2.45 10.17 -9.59
CA ALA A 48 3.69 9.61 -9.03
C ALA A 48 4.43 10.64 -8.18
N THR A 49 4.49 11.90 -8.64
CA THR A 49 5.11 13.02 -7.92
C THR A 49 4.34 13.39 -6.65
N LEU A 50 3.01 13.41 -6.69
CA LEU A 50 2.15 13.63 -5.53
C LEU A 50 2.42 12.58 -4.45
N LEU A 51 2.43 11.31 -4.86
CA LEU A 51 2.64 10.18 -3.95
C LEU A 51 4.05 10.16 -3.38
N SER A 52 5.09 10.29 -4.22
CA SER A 52 6.48 10.23 -3.75
C SER A 52 6.84 11.35 -2.79
N ASN A 53 6.29 12.56 -3.01
CA ASN A 53 6.58 13.72 -2.17
C ASN A 53 5.67 13.84 -0.95
N GLY A 54 4.49 13.23 -0.98
CA GLY A 54 3.44 13.39 0.04
C GLY A 54 3.20 12.16 0.91
N LEU A 55 3.32 10.95 0.36
CA LEU A 55 3.07 9.72 1.12
C LEU A 55 4.32 9.34 1.93
N ALA A 56 4.11 8.99 3.19
CA ALA A 56 5.11 8.38 4.06
C ALA A 56 4.61 7.02 4.54
N LEU A 57 5.50 6.04 4.60
CA LEU A 57 5.26 4.76 5.25
C LEU A 57 5.99 4.73 6.59
N ARG A 58 5.30 4.37 7.67
CA ARG A 58 5.94 4.03 8.94
C ARG A 58 5.55 2.63 9.38
N VAL A 59 6.36 2.01 10.22
CA VAL A 59 6.12 0.68 10.76
C VAL A 59 6.13 0.75 12.27
N ALA A 60 5.06 0.26 12.90
CA ALA A 60 5.03 -0.05 14.32
C ALA A 60 5.02 -1.57 14.47
N VAL A 61 5.94 -2.12 15.27
CA VAL A 61 5.87 -3.51 15.71
C VAL A 61 5.19 -3.50 17.07
N ASP A 62 4.11 -4.26 17.21
CA ASP A 62 3.25 -4.24 18.40
C ASP A 62 3.53 -5.43 19.32
N ASN A 63 3.85 -6.62 18.78
CA ASN A 63 4.13 -7.83 19.56
C ASN A 63 5.01 -8.82 18.78
N ASN A 64 6.12 -9.31 19.36
CA ASN A 64 7.01 -10.32 18.75
C ASN A 64 6.68 -11.77 19.13
N HIS A 65 5.69 -11.98 19.99
CA HIS A 65 5.23 -13.27 20.50
C HIS A 65 3.72 -13.44 20.25
N ALA A 66 3.27 -13.22 19.02
CA ALA A 66 1.85 -13.14 18.70
C ALA A 66 1.09 -14.46 18.90
N ALA A 67 1.77 -15.61 18.78
CA ALA A 67 1.21 -16.92 19.08
C ALA A 67 0.72 -17.00 20.55
N SER A 68 1.52 -16.49 21.48
CA SER A 68 1.16 -16.43 22.91
C SER A 68 0.00 -15.47 23.19
N ALA A 69 -0.31 -14.56 22.26
CA ALA A 69 -1.46 -13.66 22.31
C ALA A 69 -2.67 -14.19 21.52
N GLY A 70 -2.64 -15.45 21.06
CA GLY A 70 -3.78 -16.10 20.39
C GLY A 70 -3.84 -15.90 18.88
N VAL A 71 -2.81 -15.32 18.26
CA VAL A 71 -2.73 -15.28 16.79
C VAL A 71 -2.43 -16.70 16.28
N PRO A 72 -3.21 -17.24 15.31
CA PRO A 72 -3.02 -18.59 14.81
C PRO A 72 -1.84 -18.66 13.83
N CYS A 73 -0.61 -18.42 14.32
CA CYS A 73 0.60 -18.33 13.49
C CYS A 73 0.83 -19.60 12.66
N ALA A 74 0.53 -20.79 13.23
CA ALA A 74 0.66 -22.07 12.54
C ALA A 74 -0.26 -22.15 11.30
N ASP A 75 -1.52 -21.76 11.44
CA ASP A 75 -2.51 -21.78 10.34
C ASP A 75 -2.19 -20.76 9.26
N LEU A 76 -1.50 -19.68 9.64
CA LEU A 76 -0.96 -18.67 8.71
C LEU A 76 0.32 -19.15 8.00
N GLY A 77 0.80 -20.36 8.30
CA GLY A 77 1.97 -20.97 7.67
C GLY A 77 3.30 -20.39 8.17
N ALA A 78 3.33 -19.87 9.39
CA ALA A 78 4.56 -19.40 10.03
C ALA A 78 5.41 -20.60 10.50
N ASP A 79 6.69 -20.58 10.16
CA ASP A 79 7.64 -21.57 10.66
C ASP A 79 7.72 -21.54 12.20
N GLY A 80 7.78 -22.73 12.80
CA GLY A 80 7.75 -22.90 14.25
C GLY A 80 6.53 -22.30 14.96
N ALA A 81 5.44 -22.00 14.22
CA ALA A 81 4.30 -21.23 14.71
C ALA A 81 4.70 -19.88 15.37
N ALA A 82 5.81 -19.29 14.93
CA ALA A 82 6.32 -18.03 15.44
C ALA A 82 5.91 -16.88 14.53
N CYS A 83 5.19 -15.89 15.06
CA CYS A 83 4.83 -14.70 14.32
C CYS A 83 4.76 -13.46 15.21
N ALA A 84 4.87 -12.30 14.57
CA ALA A 84 4.75 -10.98 15.14
C ALA A 84 3.54 -10.24 14.55
N THR A 85 2.98 -9.32 15.32
CA THR A 85 1.97 -8.36 14.85
C THR A 85 2.52 -6.95 14.85
N GLY A 86 2.06 -6.14 13.91
CA GLY A 86 2.39 -4.72 13.84
C GLY A 86 1.43 -3.98 12.92
N ARG A 87 1.78 -2.74 12.58
CA ARG A 87 1.02 -1.88 11.68
C ARG A 87 1.94 -1.21 10.66
N LEU A 88 1.56 -1.29 9.38
CA LEU A 88 2.03 -0.35 8.36
C LEU A 88 1.16 0.91 8.44
N ILE A 89 1.78 2.07 8.55
CA ILE A 89 1.09 3.34 8.76
C ILE A 89 1.38 4.21 7.54
N LEU A 90 0.37 4.37 6.68
CA LEU A 90 0.45 5.28 5.55
C LEU A 90 -0.03 6.65 6.00
N GLN A 91 0.82 7.67 5.88
CA GLN A 91 0.50 9.03 6.28
C GLN A 91 0.67 9.99 5.11
N ASN A 92 -0.31 10.87 4.91
CA ASN A 92 -0.16 11.99 4.01
C ASN A 92 0.55 13.14 4.73
N ARG A 93 1.80 13.37 4.32
CA ARG A 93 2.68 14.44 4.81
C ARG A 93 2.79 15.60 3.83
N GLY A 94 2.12 15.52 2.67
CA GLY A 94 2.02 16.57 1.68
C GLY A 94 0.86 17.54 1.94
N HIS A 95 0.55 18.35 0.94
CA HIS A 95 -0.49 19.41 1.00
C HIS A 95 -1.74 19.10 0.17
N GLN A 96 -1.74 18.02 -0.60
CA GLN A 96 -2.85 17.59 -1.43
C GLN A 96 -3.41 16.27 -0.91
N THR A 97 -4.71 16.03 -1.14
CA THR A 97 -5.34 14.76 -0.72
C THR A 97 -4.79 13.61 -1.56
N ILE A 98 -4.48 12.48 -0.91
CA ILE A 98 -4.08 11.23 -1.56
C ILE A 98 -5.27 10.27 -1.52
N THR A 99 -5.62 9.66 -2.65
CA THR A 99 -6.68 8.64 -2.73
C THR A 99 -6.12 7.30 -3.21
N ASP A 100 -6.89 6.24 -3.04
CA ASP A 100 -6.69 4.99 -3.78
C ASP A 100 -6.79 5.18 -5.31
N GLY A 101 -6.47 4.10 -6.04
CA GLY A 101 -6.64 3.99 -7.48
C GLY A 101 -5.46 4.55 -8.29
N GLY A 102 -5.07 3.82 -9.34
CA GLY A 102 -4.06 4.26 -10.30
C GLY A 102 -2.60 4.08 -9.85
N TRP A 103 -2.35 3.44 -8.71
CA TRP A 103 -0.99 3.20 -8.23
C TRP A 103 -0.88 1.99 -7.31
N LYS A 104 0.36 1.54 -7.11
CA LYS A 104 0.74 0.45 -6.21
C LYS A 104 1.92 0.88 -5.36
N LEU A 105 1.98 0.42 -4.11
CA LEU A 105 3.13 0.60 -3.23
C LEU A 105 3.97 -0.67 -3.22
N TYR A 106 5.26 -0.53 -3.40
CA TYR A 106 6.23 -1.59 -3.22
C TYR A 106 7.03 -1.35 -1.95
N LEU A 107 7.21 -2.40 -1.15
CA LEU A 107 7.91 -2.35 0.12
C LEU A 107 8.72 -3.63 0.35
N HIS A 108 9.74 -3.52 1.18
CA HIS A 108 10.66 -4.60 1.50
C HIS A 108 10.39 -5.14 2.91
N SER A 109 10.47 -6.44 3.08
CA SER A 109 10.44 -7.08 4.40
C SER A 109 11.36 -8.29 4.43
N ILE A 110 12.25 -8.34 5.43
CA ILE A 110 13.06 -9.53 5.70
C ILE A 110 12.23 -10.70 6.23
N ARG A 111 10.99 -10.43 6.67
CA ARG A 111 10.03 -11.41 7.16
C ARG A 111 8.93 -11.61 6.14
N ARG A 112 8.38 -12.82 6.08
CA ARG A 112 7.17 -13.01 5.31
C ARG A 112 6.03 -12.27 5.99
N LEU A 113 5.45 -11.28 5.32
CA LEU A 113 4.15 -10.74 5.71
C LEU A 113 3.08 -11.78 5.34
N LEU A 114 2.53 -12.43 6.37
CA LEU A 114 1.58 -13.54 6.23
C LEU A 114 0.16 -13.03 5.99
N ARG A 115 -0.17 -11.84 6.52
CA ARG A 115 -1.50 -11.24 6.42
C ARG A 115 -1.47 -9.73 6.60
N ILE A 116 -2.39 -9.04 5.94
CA ILE A 116 -2.77 -7.65 6.24
C ILE A 116 -4.23 -7.65 6.70
N ASP A 117 -4.49 -7.09 7.88
CA ASP A 117 -5.78 -7.12 8.57
C ASP A 117 -6.51 -5.79 8.40
N ARG A 118 -6.65 -5.36 7.15
CA ARG A 118 -7.44 -4.19 6.78
C ARG A 118 -8.22 -4.44 5.49
N PRO A 119 -9.56 -4.32 5.51
CA PRO A 119 -10.37 -4.40 4.30
C PRO A 119 -9.97 -3.34 3.26
N GLY A 120 -10.08 -3.67 1.97
CA GLY A 120 -9.78 -2.73 0.89
C GLY A 120 -8.29 -2.60 0.55
N PHE A 121 -7.44 -3.46 1.09
CA PHE A 121 -6.02 -3.51 0.75
C PHE A 121 -5.61 -4.93 0.38
N ALA A 122 -4.92 -5.07 -0.75
CA ALA A 122 -4.34 -6.34 -1.17
C ALA A 122 -2.83 -6.29 -0.98
N LEU A 123 -2.28 -7.29 -0.29
CA LEU A 123 -0.84 -7.47 -0.12
C LEU A 123 -0.42 -8.74 -0.88
N ARG A 124 0.60 -8.62 -1.73
CA ARG A 124 1.13 -9.74 -2.51
C ARG A 124 2.65 -9.75 -2.44
N ARG A 125 3.22 -10.88 -2.05
CA ARG A 125 4.67 -11.10 -2.17
C ARG A 125 5.02 -11.36 -3.63
N LEU A 126 6.06 -10.70 -4.14
CA LEU A 126 6.58 -10.96 -5.48
C LEU A 126 7.62 -12.09 -5.45
N THR A 127 8.78 -11.80 -4.88
CA THR A 127 9.90 -12.72 -4.70
C THR A 127 10.87 -12.10 -3.70
N GLY A 128 11.71 -12.93 -3.07
CA GLY A 128 12.64 -12.46 -2.04
C GLY A 128 11.90 -11.73 -0.92
N ASP A 129 12.33 -10.50 -0.65
CA ASP A 129 11.81 -9.56 0.35
C ASP A 129 10.76 -8.58 -0.20
N LEU A 130 10.46 -8.61 -1.51
CA LEU A 130 9.66 -7.60 -2.17
C LEU A 130 8.16 -7.90 -2.12
N TYR A 131 7.39 -6.91 -1.68
CA TYR A 131 5.94 -6.94 -1.58
C TYR A 131 5.29 -5.80 -2.37
N GLU A 132 4.12 -6.08 -2.92
CA GLU A 132 3.21 -5.14 -3.56
C GLU A 132 1.98 -4.97 -2.67
N LEU A 133 1.71 -3.75 -2.22
CA LEU A 133 0.50 -3.34 -1.51
C LEU A 133 -0.35 -2.47 -2.45
N THR A 134 -1.58 -2.91 -2.70
CA THR A 134 -2.51 -2.24 -3.62
C THR A 134 -3.79 -1.84 -2.86
N PRO A 135 -4.07 -0.52 -2.73
CA PRO A 135 -5.36 -0.04 -2.26
C PRO A 135 -6.45 -0.35 -3.31
N GLN A 136 -7.55 -0.96 -2.87
CA GLN A 136 -8.73 -1.18 -3.70
C GLN A 136 -9.52 0.14 -3.87
N PRO A 137 -10.32 0.28 -4.95
CA PRO A 137 -11.13 1.47 -5.15
C PRO A 137 -12.05 1.78 -3.96
N GLY A 138 -12.01 3.02 -3.47
CA GLY A 138 -12.80 3.50 -2.34
C GLY A 138 -12.29 3.10 -0.95
N SER A 139 -11.14 2.43 -0.84
CA SER A 139 -10.58 2.01 0.44
C SER A 139 -9.74 3.07 1.15
N MET A 140 -9.30 4.11 0.43
CA MET A 140 -8.37 5.09 0.98
C MET A 140 -8.61 6.50 0.45
N ARG A 141 -8.72 7.44 1.40
CA ARG A 141 -8.62 8.88 1.16
C ARG A 141 -7.94 9.51 2.37
N LEU A 142 -6.80 10.15 2.14
CA LEU A 142 -5.98 10.80 3.16
C LEU A 142 -5.87 12.29 2.83
N ALA A 143 -6.58 13.13 3.57
CA ALA A 143 -6.34 14.57 3.57
C ALA A 143 -4.95 14.87 4.15
N PRO A 144 -4.40 16.08 3.93
CA PRO A 144 -3.11 16.48 4.51
C PRO A 144 -3.06 16.24 6.02
N GLY A 145 -2.03 15.51 6.48
CA GLY A 145 -1.83 15.15 7.89
C GLY A 145 -2.52 13.85 8.33
N GLU A 146 -3.52 13.36 7.58
CA GLU A 146 -4.22 12.12 7.91
C GLU A 146 -3.33 10.89 7.71
N ARG A 147 -3.64 9.85 8.47
CA ARG A 147 -3.00 8.54 8.38
C ARG A 147 -4.01 7.42 8.44
N ILE A 148 -3.61 6.28 7.89
CA ILE A 148 -4.35 5.03 7.88
C ILE A 148 -3.41 3.90 8.32
N GLU A 149 -3.91 3.05 9.20
CA GLU A 149 -3.13 1.93 9.75
C GLU A 149 -3.61 0.63 9.13
N LEU A 150 -2.64 -0.19 8.72
CA LEU A 150 -2.80 -1.50 8.11
C LEU A 150 -2.15 -2.52 9.05
N PRO A 151 -2.91 -3.12 9.98
CA PRO A 151 -2.36 -4.13 10.86
C PRO A 151 -1.86 -5.32 10.02
N PHE A 152 -0.76 -5.94 10.43
CA PHE A 152 -0.16 -7.07 9.74
C PHE A 152 0.22 -8.19 10.71
N VAL A 153 0.34 -9.40 10.16
CA VAL A 153 1.03 -10.52 10.79
C VAL A 153 2.27 -10.84 9.97
N ALA A 154 3.44 -10.85 10.60
CA ALA A 154 4.71 -11.19 9.98
C ALA A 154 5.29 -12.46 10.61
N GLU A 155 5.95 -13.29 9.80
CA GLU A 155 6.63 -14.50 10.27
C GLU A 155 7.81 -14.15 11.20
N TYR A 156 8.03 -14.98 12.22
CA TYR A 156 9.02 -14.79 13.28
C TYR A 156 8.81 -13.50 14.10
N TRP A 157 9.81 -12.61 14.11
CA TRP A 157 9.91 -11.43 14.95
C TRP A 157 10.73 -10.33 14.26
N LEU A 158 10.51 -9.10 14.71
CA LEU A 158 11.27 -7.91 14.36
C LEU A 158 11.79 -7.29 15.67
N LEU A 159 13.06 -7.57 15.98
CA LEU A 159 13.68 -7.23 17.27
C LEU A 159 14.52 -5.97 17.20
N ARG A 160 14.80 -5.46 16.00
CA ARG A 160 15.70 -4.31 15.77
C ARG A 160 15.08 -3.34 14.78
N TYR A 161 15.47 -2.08 14.89
CA TYR A 161 15.10 -1.03 13.92
C TYR A 161 15.52 -1.39 12.49
N SER A 162 16.72 -1.97 12.34
CA SER A 162 17.25 -2.44 11.07
C SER A 162 16.49 -3.61 10.44
N ASP A 163 15.58 -4.28 11.17
CA ASP A 163 14.74 -5.33 10.60
C ASP A 163 13.65 -4.73 9.66
N VAL A 164 13.40 -3.42 9.77
CA VAL A 164 12.53 -2.67 8.86
C VAL A 164 13.40 -2.02 7.79
N ILE A 165 13.14 -2.36 6.52
CA ILE A 165 13.92 -1.87 5.38
C ILE A 165 13.28 -0.57 4.83
N PRO A 166 14.08 0.48 4.56
CA PRO A 166 13.59 1.77 4.04
C PRO A 166 13.29 1.72 2.53
N ARG A 167 13.05 2.91 1.96
CA ARG A 167 12.90 3.13 0.50
C ARG A 167 11.77 2.33 -0.20
N PRO A 168 10.55 2.27 0.37
CA PRO A 168 9.39 1.87 -0.40
C PRO A 168 9.20 2.85 -1.57
N TYR A 169 8.62 2.35 -2.66
CA TYR A 169 8.40 3.15 -3.86
C TYR A 169 7.01 2.90 -4.44
N VAL A 170 6.47 3.92 -5.09
CA VAL A 170 5.20 3.82 -5.79
C VAL A 170 5.41 3.57 -7.27
N VAL A 171 4.47 2.84 -7.88
CA VAL A 171 4.38 2.67 -9.32
C VAL A 171 3.01 3.14 -9.77
N VAL A 172 2.99 4.02 -10.77
CA VAL A 172 1.81 4.52 -11.48
C VAL A 172 1.97 4.11 -12.94
N ASP A 173 0.96 3.50 -13.53
CA ASP A 173 1.03 3.08 -14.94
C ASP A 173 1.25 4.29 -15.85
N GLY A 174 2.30 4.24 -16.67
CA GLY A 174 2.70 5.36 -17.53
C GLY A 174 3.64 6.39 -16.88
N ALA A 175 4.16 6.12 -15.68
CA ALA A 175 5.23 6.90 -15.05
C ALA A 175 6.38 6.01 -14.54
N PRO A 176 7.61 6.54 -14.43
CA PRO A 176 8.70 5.84 -13.75
C PRO A 176 8.37 5.56 -12.27
N PRO A 177 8.86 4.45 -11.69
CA PRO A 177 8.77 4.22 -10.26
C PRO A 177 9.41 5.36 -9.44
N ALA A 178 8.80 5.72 -8.31
CA ALA A 178 9.27 6.83 -7.48
C ALA A 178 9.35 6.43 -6.00
N VAL A 179 10.54 6.54 -5.41
CA VAL A 179 10.77 6.28 -3.98
C VAL A 179 10.06 7.33 -3.13
N LEU A 180 9.46 6.91 -2.01
CA LEU A 180 8.85 7.84 -1.06
C LEU A 180 9.93 8.69 -0.38
N ARG A 181 9.86 10.01 -0.56
CA ARG A 181 10.87 10.97 -0.07
C ARG A 181 11.08 10.90 1.44
N TYR A 182 10.03 10.64 2.21
CA TYR A 182 10.13 10.55 3.67
C TYR A 182 10.86 9.29 4.17
N ASN A 183 11.00 8.30 3.30
CA ASN A 183 11.59 7.00 3.58
C ASN A 183 12.94 6.78 2.87
N ASP A 184 13.40 7.73 2.04
CA ASP A 184 14.71 7.65 1.40
C ASP A 184 15.82 8.11 2.35
N THR A 185 16.14 7.23 3.28
CA THR A 185 17.06 7.51 4.39
C THR A 185 17.52 6.21 5.02
N ASP A 186 18.70 6.23 5.62
CA ASP A 186 19.20 5.15 6.47
C ASP A 186 18.98 5.44 7.97
N ASP A 187 18.30 6.54 8.32
CA ASP A 187 17.89 6.84 9.70
C ASP A 187 16.56 6.14 10.03
N GLU A 188 16.63 5.05 10.78
CA GLU A 188 15.48 4.18 11.05
C GLU A 188 14.41 4.86 11.92
N LEU A 189 14.77 5.87 12.70
CA LEU A 189 13.82 6.60 13.55
C LEU A 189 12.79 7.39 12.73
N ARG A 190 13.07 7.62 11.44
CA ARG A 190 12.16 8.32 10.55
C ARG A 190 10.99 7.46 10.09
N TYR A 191 11.17 6.13 10.01
CA TYR A 191 10.19 5.21 9.44
C TYR A 191 9.82 4.05 10.35
N VAL A 192 10.52 3.83 11.46
CA VAL A 192 10.08 2.91 12.52
C VAL A 192 9.46 3.75 13.64
N GLU A 193 8.15 3.62 13.82
CA GLU A 193 7.38 4.36 14.83
C GLU A 193 7.60 3.78 16.24
N SER A 194 7.60 2.47 16.38
CA SER A 194 7.82 1.80 17.66
C SER A 194 8.23 0.34 17.48
N LEU A 195 8.94 -0.18 18.48
CA LEU A 195 9.17 -1.61 18.70
C LEU A 195 8.65 -1.99 20.10
N PRO A 196 8.21 -3.24 20.32
CA PRO A 196 7.75 -3.68 21.63
C PRO A 196 8.90 -3.74 22.64
N ALA A 197 8.60 -3.80 23.93
CA ALA A 197 9.62 -3.69 25.00
C ALA A 197 10.64 -4.83 25.03
N ASP A 198 10.27 -6.00 24.50
CA ASP A 198 11.10 -7.18 24.33
C ASP A 198 11.98 -7.12 23.07
N ALA A 199 11.69 -6.21 22.15
CA ALA A 199 12.63 -5.86 21.09
C ALA A 199 13.85 -5.18 21.72
N GLN A 200 15.03 -5.46 21.18
CA GLN A 200 16.25 -4.81 21.65
C GLN A 200 16.26 -3.36 21.17
N ASN A 201 15.56 -2.49 21.90
CA ASN A 201 15.56 -1.05 21.73
C ASN A 201 16.93 -0.43 22.07
N ASN A 202 17.81 -1.19 22.73
CA ASN A 202 19.10 -0.75 23.25
C ASN A 202 20.26 -1.71 22.93
N SER A 203 20.15 -2.51 21.86
CA SER A 203 21.19 -3.50 21.60
C SER A 203 22.56 -2.84 21.56
N THR A 204 23.44 -3.35 22.41
CA THR A 204 24.89 -3.30 22.33
C THR A 204 25.45 -3.87 21.02
N GLY A 205 24.62 -4.07 19.99
CA GLY A 205 25.01 -4.06 18.58
C GLY A 205 25.43 -2.68 18.05
N ASN A 206 25.18 -1.61 18.83
CA ASN A 206 25.99 -0.39 18.85
C ASN A 206 27.02 -0.45 19.99
N ALA A 207 27.61 -1.62 20.27
CA ALA A 207 28.96 -1.59 20.80
C ALA A 207 29.73 -0.67 19.85
N PRO A 208 30.49 0.33 20.35
CA PRO A 208 31.38 1.08 19.47
C PRO A 208 32.06 0.03 18.58
N PRO A 209 32.04 0.20 17.25
CA PRO A 209 32.45 -0.82 16.30
C PRO A 209 33.65 -1.49 16.93
N VAL A 210 33.53 -2.78 17.30
CA VAL A 210 34.66 -3.47 17.92
C VAL A 210 35.76 -3.25 16.91
N ALA A 211 36.73 -2.40 17.26
CA ALA A 211 37.69 -1.91 16.30
C ALA A 211 38.22 -3.16 15.64
N ALA A 212 37.94 -3.31 14.34
CA ALA A 212 38.17 -4.57 13.66
C ALA A 212 39.61 -4.92 13.97
N ARG A 213 39.82 -5.93 14.83
CA ARG A 213 41.17 -6.34 15.14
C ARG A 213 41.68 -6.81 13.78
N PRO A 214 42.76 -6.21 13.25
CA PRO A 214 43.28 -6.65 11.97
C PRO A 214 43.69 -8.11 12.16
N ASP A 215 42.81 -9.00 11.75
CA ASP A 215 43.08 -10.40 11.67
C ASP A 215 43.72 -10.60 10.29
N ALA A 216 45.05 -10.66 10.28
CA ALA A 216 45.82 -10.89 9.06
C ALA A 216 45.39 -12.20 8.35
N SER A 217 44.71 -13.11 9.05
CA SER A 217 44.15 -14.34 8.48
C SER A 217 42.77 -14.18 7.83
N ARG A 218 42.05 -13.08 8.10
CA ARG A 218 40.71 -12.80 7.57
C ARG A 218 40.66 -11.62 6.58
N ALA A 219 41.80 -11.01 6.27
CA ALA A 219 41.89 -10.10 5.14
C ALA A 219 41.56 -10.89 3.86
N LEU A 220 40.31 -10.79 3.40
CA LEU A 220 39.98 -11.19 2.04
C LEU A 220 40.92 -10.39 1.12
N PRO A 221 41.64 -11.03 0.20
CA PRO A 221 42.40 -10.30 -0.79
C PRO A 221 41.41 -9.58 -1.70
N SER A 222 40.98 -8.36 -1.32
CA SER A 222 40.22 -7.46 -2.19
C SER A 222 41.07 -6.88 -3.32
N VAL A 223 42.28 -7.42 -3.54
CA VAL A 223 43.02 -7.21 -4.77
C VAL A 223 42.52 -8.27 -5.75
N LYS A 224 41.82 -7.82 -6.80
CA LYS A 224 41.54 -8.63 -7.99
C LYS A 224 42.86 -9.26 -8.44
N ARG A 225 43.04 -10.56 -8.16
CA ARG A 225 44.18 -11.31 -8.71
C ARG A 225 43.86 -11.60 -10.17
N GLU A 226 44.33 -10.74 -11.05
CA GLU A 226 44.45 -11.09 -12.47
C GLU A 226 45.63 -12.05 -12.58
N GLN A 227 45.34 -13.33 -12.69
CA GLN A 227 46.33 -14.35 -12.99
C GLN A 227 46.28 -14.62 -14.49
N PRO A 228 47.24 -14.10 -15.28
CA PRO A 228 47.34 -14.48 -16.69
C PRO A 228 47.67 -15.97 -16.75
N LEU A 229 46.77 -16.75 -17.36
CA LEU A 229 47.00 -18.16 -17.64
C LEU A 229 47.98 -18.26 -18.82
N PRO A 230 49.09 -19.02 -18.71
CA PRO A 230 49.94 -19.28 -19.87
C PRO A 230 49.22 -20.28 -20.79
N GLY A 231 48.76 -19.79 -21.94
CA GLY A 231 48.14 -20.60 -22.99
C GLY A 231 46.99 -19.87 -23.68
N THR A 232 46.76 -20.23 -24.95
CA THR A 232 45.62 -19.71 -25.73
C THR A 232 44.33 -20.33 -25.18
N LEU A 233 43.38 -19.49 -24.76
CA LEU A 233 42.06 -19.95 -24.30
C LEU A 233 41.23 -20.39 -25.53
N GLU A 234 41.16 -21.69 -25.82
CA GLU A 234 40.16 -22.20 -26.77
C GLU A 234 38.79 -22.17 -26.10
N LEU A 235 37.98 -21.18 -26.47
CA LEU A 235 36.55 -21.15 -26.15
C LEU A 235 35.83 -22.06 -27.15
N ARG A 236 35.64 -23.33 -26.78
CA ARG A 236 34.66 -24.20 -27.46
C ARG A 236 33.35 -24.16 -26.69
N GLY A 237 32.25 -23.84 -27.37
CA GLY A 237 30.89 -24.02 -26.84
C GLY A 237 29.95 -22.83 -26.92
N VAL A 238 30.03 -22.01 -27.98
CA VAL A 238 28.87 -21.24 -28.44
C VAL A 238 28.56 -21.70 -29.86
N GLU A 239 27.68 -22.69 -29.95
CA GLU A 239 26.74 -22.81 -31.06
C GLU A 239 25.34 -22.53 -30.52
#